data_AF-A0A496P9B6-F1
#
_entry.id   AF-A0A496P9B6-F1
#
_cell.length_a   1.000
_cell.length_b   1.000
_cell.length_c   1.000
_cell.angle_alpha   90.00
_cell.angle_beta   90.00
_cell.angle_gamma   90.00
#
_symmetry.space_group_name_H-M   'P 1'
#
loop_
_entity.id
_entity.type
_entity.pdbx_description
1 polymer ?
#
loop_
_entity_poly.entity_id
_entity_poly.type
_entity_poly.pdbx_seq_one_letter_code
_entity_poly.pdbx_strand_id
1 'polypeptide(L)'
;MSFAEDVKNELCQFKTEDAWASKVEASCLLRMGGSILLGMQGRVGVRLVTANNAVARRVLGIIKEQYDLPTSVLVRKGLNLRKKNMYTLTVEPTEQSRLALEELQLWPVDAMIPDEWLKDMESRRAFLRGAFLGCGSVNKPQSDYHLEFMTTKENFANQIIRVLKMFRL
;
A
#
# COMPACT_ATOMS: atom_id res chain seq x y z
N MET A 1 -7.57 -13.08 -15.56
CA MET A 1 -7.38 -12.32 -14.31
C MET A 1 -7.74 -13.24 -13.16
N SER A 2 -7.07 -13.10 -12.01
CA SER A 2 -7.43 -13.87 -10.80
C SER A 2 -8.54 -13.16 -10.03
N PHE A 3 -9.29 -13.88 -9.20
CA PHE A 3 -10.34 -13.25 -8.38
C PHE A 3 -9.78 -12.18 -7.43
N ALA A 4 -8.62 -12.43 -6.83
CA ALA A 4 -7.92 -11.43 -6.03
C ALA A 4 -7.60 -10.14 -6.83
N GLU A 5 -7.32 -10.26 -8.14
CA GLU A 5 -7.09 -9.09 -9.00
C GLU A 5 -8.38 -8.32 -9.25
N ASP A 6 -9.50 -9.00 -9.45
CA ASP A 6 -10.83 -8.39 -9.60
C ASP A 6 -11.21 -7.60 -8.33
N VAL A 7 -11.04 -8.21 -7.15
CA VAL A 7 -11.28 -7.55 -5.85
C VAL A 7 -10.35 -6.34 -5.66
N LYS A 8 -9.07 -6.45 -6.01
CA LYS A 8 -8.14 -5.29 -5.94
C LYS A 8 -8.58 -4.16 -6.87
N ASN A 9 -9.06 -4.49 -8.07
CA ASN A 9 -9.53 -3.49 -9.03
C ASN A 9 -10.77 -2.75 -8.53
N GLU A 10 -11.71 -3.47 -7.90
CA GLU A 10 -12.89 -2.88 -7.26
C GLU A 10 -12.49 -1.96 -6.10
N LEU A 11 -11.62 -2.44 -5.19
CA LEU A 11 -11.13 -1.65 -4.07
C LEU A 11 -10.42 -0.36 -4.50
N CYS A 12 -9.68 -0.37 -5.62
CA CYS A 12 -9.06 0.84 -6.14
C CYS A 12 -10.05 1.88 -6.69
N GLN A 13 -11.28 1.48 -7.02
CA GLN A 13 -12.35 2.39 -7.46
C GLN A 13 -13.15 2.98 -6.29
N PHE A 14 -13.00 2.43 -5.09
CA PHE A 14 -13.63 2.97 -3.88
C PHE A 14 -13.16 4.40 -3.63
N LYS A 15 -14.08 5.37 -3.63
CA LYS A 15 -13.75 6.76 -3.32
C LYS A 15 -13.57 6.91 -1.82
N THR A 16 -12.42 7.46 -1.42
CA THR A 16 -12.13 7.81 -0.04
C THR A 16 -12.13 9.33 0.01
N GLU A 17 -13.16 9.90 0.64
CA GLU A 17 -13.33 11.36 0.74
C GLU A 17 -12.51 11.94 1.89
N ASP A 18 -12.18 11.10 2.87
CA ASP A 18 -11.31 11.48 3.97
C ASP A 18 -9.82 11.39 3.59
N ALA A 19 -9.14 12.53 3.60
CA ALA A 19 -7.70 12.62 3.38
C ALA A 19 -6.91 11.79 4.38
N TRP A 20 -7.40 11.67 5.62
CA TRP A 20 -6.76 10.87 6.66
C TRP A 20 -6.84 9.38 6.37
N ALA A 21 -8.03 8.85 6.07
CA ALA A 21 -8.19 7.48 5.61
C ALA A 21 -7.32 7.16 4.38
N SER A 22 -7.22 8.08 3.41
CA SER A 22 -6.32 7.94 2.25
C SER A 22 -4.85 7.84 2.66
N LYS A 23 -4.42 8.64 3.65
CA LYS A 23 -3.07 8.58 4.23
C LYS A 23 -2.78 7.21 4.87
N VAL A 24 -3.73 6.69 5.65
CA VAL A 24 -3.65 5.37 6.29
C VAL A 24 -3.54 4.26 5.23
N GLU A 25 -4.34 4.32 4.18
CA GLU A 25 -4.30 3.37 3.06
C GLU A 25 -2.93 3.35 2.37
N ALA A 26 -2.39 4.53 2.02
CA ALA A 26 -1.09 4.65 1.38
C ALA A 26 0.04 4.13 2.27
N SER A 27 0.02 4.46 3.58
CA SER A 27 0.99 3.94 4.55
C SER A 27 0.99 2.40 4.57
N CYS A 28 -0.18 1.77 4.69
CA CYS A 28 -0.29 0.31 4.73
C CYS A 28 0.14 -0.35 3.41
N LEU A 29 -0.29 0.21 2.29
CA LEU A 29 0.01 -0.31 0.95
C LEU A 29 1.52 -0.27 0.68
N LEU A 30 2.16 0.88 0.91
CA LEU A 30 3.60 1.05 0.71
C LEU A 30 4.41 0.24 1.73
N ARG A 31 3.92 0.05 2.95
CA ARG A 31 4.58 -0.82 3.92
C ARG A 31 4.61 -2.28 3.50
N MET A 32 3.52 -2.75 2.87
CA MET A 32 3.36 -4.12 2.41
C MET A 32 4.09 -4.38 1.09
N GLY A 33 3.81 -3.57 0.07
CA GLY A 33 4.31 -3.77 -1.29
C GLY A 33 5.52 -2.92 -1.67
N GLY A 34 5.88 -1.94 -0.84
CA GLY A 34 6.95 -1.00 -1.12
C GLY A 34 8.30 -1.41 -0.52
N SER A 35 9.35 -0.80 -1.07
CA SER A 35 10.73 -0.93 -0.64
C SER A 35 11.31 0.46 -0.41
N ILE A 36 12.06 0.63 0.69
CA ILE A 36 12.71 1.90 1.02
C ILE A 36 13.96 2.07 0.16
N LEU A 37 14.13 3.27 -0.39
CA LEU A 37 15.33 3.67 -1.12
C LEU A 37 16.15 4.61 -0.24
N LEU A 38 17.42 4.28 -0.01
CA LEU A 38 18.33 5.13 0.74
C LEU A 38 19.15 5.99 -0.22
N GLY A 39 19.07 7.30 -0.03
CA GLY A 39 19.86 8.30 -0.75
C GLY A 39 21.06 8.78 0.07
N MET A 40 21.85 9.67 -0.53
CA MET A 40 22.95 10.34 0.17
C MET A 40 22.41 11.24 1.28
N GLN A 41 23.26 11.52 2.28
CA GLN A 41 22.96 12.46 3.38
C GLN A 41 21.69 12.10 4.19
N GLY A 42 21.31 10.81 4.23
CA GLY A 42 20.14 10.37 4.99
C GLY A 42 18.81 10.63 4.30
N ARG A 43 18.81 10.96 3.00
CA ARG A 43 17.59 11.07 2.19
C ARG A 43 16.94 9.71 2.01
N VAL A 44 15.60 9.71 1.92
CA VAL A 44 14.82 8.48 1.84
C VAL A 44 13.75 8.63 0.77
N GLY A 45 13.60 7.58 -0.04
CA GLY A 45 12.55 7.42 -1.03
C GLY A 45 11.82 6.10 -0.83
N VAL A 46 10.81 5.85 -1.66
CA VAL A 46 10.06 4.59 -1.65
C VAL A 46 9.78 4.14 -3.07
N ARG A 47 9.87 2.83 -3.29
CA ARG A 47 9.55 2.19 -4.56
C ARG A 47 8.51 1.11 -4.37
N LEU A 48 7.41 1.19 -5.12
CA LEU A 48 6.40 0.14 -5.23
C LEU A 48 6.52 -0.53 -6.59
N VAL A 49 6.52 -1.86 -6.57
CA VAL A 49 6.49 -2.69 -7.79
C VAL A 49 5.23 -3.54 -7.76
N THR A 50 4.36 -3.41 -8.76
CA THR A 50 3.11 -4.16 -8.84
C THR A 50 2.74 -4.55 -10.26
N ALA A 51 2.10 -5.71 -10.40
CA ALA A 51 1.52 -6.16 -11.67
C ALA A 51 0.12 -5.56 -11.94
N ASN A 52 -0.48 -4.92 -10.93
CA ASN A 52 -1.82 -4.33 -11.03
C ASN A 52 -1.73 -2.81 -11.27
N ASN A 53 -2.18 -2.38 -12.45
CA ASN A 53 -2.22 -0.96 -12.83
C ASN A 53 -3.13 -0.12 -11.93
N ALA A 54 -4.26 -0.66 -11.47
CA ALA A 54 -5.18 0.05 -10.58
C ALA A 54 -4.51 0.37 -9.24
N VAL A 55 -3.75 -0.58 -8.68
CA VAL A 55 -2.98 -0.39 -7.44
C VAL A 55 -1.91 0.70 -7.61
N ALA A 56 -1.15 0.65 -8.71
CA ALA A 56 -0.13 1.67 -9.00
C ALA A 56 -0.74 3.08 -9.12
N ARG A 57 -1.87 3.21 -9.83
CA ARG A 57 -2.59 4.48 -9.97
C ARG A 57 -3.18 4.96 -8.65
N ARG A 58 -3.71 4.06 -7.83
CA ARG A 58 -4.32 4.38 -6.53
C ARG A 58 -3.33 5.06 -5.61
N VAL A 59 -2.17 4.44 -5.36
CA VAL A 59 -1.16 5.01 -4.48
C VAL A 59 -0.53 6.28 -5.07
N LEU A 60 -0.34 6.34 -6.40
CA LEU A 60 0.17 7.55 -7.06
C LEU A 60 -0.80 8.73 -6.89
N GLY A 61 -2.11 8.46 -7.00
CA GLY A 61 -3.15 9.46 -6.77
C GLY A 61 -3.07 10.03 -5.35
N ILE A 62 -3.05 9.15 -4.34
CA ILE A 62 -2.95 9.57 -2.94
C ILE A 62 -1.67 10.38 -2.69
N ILE A 63 -0.52 9.92 -3.21
CA ILE A 63 0.76 10.64 -3.03
C ILE A 63 0.67 12.03 -3.67
N LYS A 64 0.19 12.16 -4.91
CA LYS A 64 0.11 13.44 -5.62
C LYS A 64 -0.89 14.42 -5.03
N GLU A 65 -1.95 13.92 -4.42
CA GLU A 65 -2.97 14.75 -3.77
C GLU A 65 -2.49 15.31 -2.44
N GLN A 66 -1.69 14.53 -1.68
CA GLN A 66 -1.27 14.89 -0.33
C GLN A 66 0.15 15.46 -0.25
N TYR A 67 1.00 15.17 -1.25
CA TYR A 67 2.41 15.49 -1.21
C TYR A 67 2.94 15.94 -2.58
N ASP A 68 3.75 17.00 -2.60
CA ASP A 68 4.48 17.42 -3.80
C ASP A 68 5.86 16.76 -3.84
N LEU A 69 5.90 15.50 -4.29
CA LEU A 69 7.10 14.68 -4.32
C LEU A 69 7.57 14.37 -5.74
N PRO A 70 8.90 14.26 -5.98
CA PRO A 70 9.45 13.80 -7.25
C PRO A 70 9.10 12.33 -7.47
N THR A 71 8.01 12.10 -8.21
CA THR A 71 7.46 10.77 -8.48
C THR A 71 7.62 10.39 -9.94
N SER A 72 8.11 9.17 -10.19
CA SER A 72 8.29 8.59 -11.52
C SER A 72 7.59 7.25 -11.64
N VAL A 73 7.04 6.95 -12.82
CA VAL A 73 6.37 5.67 -13.11
C VAL A 73 7.02 5.03 -14.33
N LEU A 74 7.59 3.85 -14.13
CA LEU A 74 8.13 3.03 -15.20
C LEU A 74 7.19 1.84 -15.48
N VAL A 75 6.85 1.65 -16.75
CA VAL A 75 6.08 0.48 -17.19
C VAL A 75 7.00 -0.45 -17.96
N ARG A 76 7.25 -1.62 -17.40
CA ARG A 76 7.98 -2.70 -18.07
C ARG A 76 6.98 -3.68 -18.66
N LYS A 77 6.92 -3.75 -19.99
CA LYS A 77 6.09 -4.73 -20.69
C LYS A 77 6.61 -6.14 -20.44
N GLY A 78 5.71 -7.08 -20.16
CA GLY A 78 6.06 -8.49 -20.13
C GLY A 78 6.45 -8.95 -21.53
N LEU A 79 7.64 -9.55 -21.70
CA LEU A 79 8.16 -9.94 -23.01
C LEU A 79 7.43 -11.13 -23.67
N ASN A 80 6.52 -11.80 -22.95
CA ASN A 80 5.77 -12.97 -23.45
C ASN A 80 4.26 -12.74 -23.38
N LEU A 81 3.50 -13.38 -24.28
CA LEU A 81 2.02 -13.35 -24.42
C LEU A 81 1.20 -13.57 -23.12
N ARG A 82 1.82 -14.08 -22.05
CA ARG A 82 1.17 -14.35 -20.75
C ARG A 82 1.74 -13.55 -19.57
N LYS A 83 2.78 -12.74 -19.76
CA LYS A 83 3.40 -11.97 -18.66
C LYS A 83 2.71 -10.61 -18.52
N LYS A 84 2.22 -10.33 -17.31
CA LYS A 84 1.62 -9.04 -16.97
C LYS A 84 2.65 -7.91 -17.07
N ASN A 85 2.17 -6.72 -17.41
CA ASN A 85 2.98 -5.51 -17.31
C ASN A 85 3.35 -5.29 -15.84
N MET A 86 4.59 -4.86 -15.61
CA MET A 86 5.06 -4.46 -14.29
C MET A 86 5.14 -2.94 -14.21
N TYR A 87 4.47 -2.40 -13.21
CA TYR A 87 4.44 -0.98 -12.90
C TYR A 87 5.37 -0.73 -11.72
N THR A 88 6.37 0.13 -11.92
CA THR A 88 7.29 0.57 -10.87
C THR A 88 7.04 2.04 -10.61
N LEU A 89 6.44 2.35 -9.47
CA LEU A 89 6.32 3.70 -8.96
C LEU A 89 7.52 3.97 -8.06
N THR A 90 8.25 5.06 -8.31
CA THR A 90 9.36 5.49 -7.49
C THR A 90 9.12 6.92 -7.01
N VAL A 91 9.25 7.12 -5.70
CA VAL A 91 9.45 8.42 -5.07
C VAL A 91 10.95 8.55 -4.83
N GLU A 92 11.60 9.52 -5.47
CA GLU A 92 13.06 9.66 -5.41
C GLU A 92 13.53 10.07 -4.00
N PRO A 93 14.72 9.63 -3.53
CA PRO A 93 15.24 10.04 -2.23
C PRO A 93 15.60 11.53 -2.19
N THR A 94 14.74 12.33 -1.55
CA THR A 94 14.97 13.75 -1.25
C THR A 94 14.69 14.05 0.23
N GLU A 95 14.99 15.27 0.68
CA GLU A 95 14.59 15.71 2.03
C GLU A 95 13.06 15.77 2.15
N GLN A 96 12.36 16.25 1.13
CA GLN A 96 10.89 16.30 1.13
C GLN A 96 10.27 14.90 1.17
N SER A 97 10.83 13.96 0.40
CA SER A 97 10.38 12.57 0.41
C SER A 97 10.62 11.91 1.75
N ARG A 98 11.73 12.21 2.42
CA ARG A 98 11.98 11.74 3.78
C ARG A 98 10.89 12.24 4.75
N LEU A 99 10.62 13.54 4.77
CA LEU A 99 9.59 14.13 5.65
C LEU A 99 8.21 13.51 5.40
N ALA A 100 7.82 13.34 4.13
CA ALA A 100 6.56 12.70 3.78
C ALA A 100 6.52 11.22 4.23
N LEU A 101 7.62 10.49 4.13
CA LEU A 101 7.71 9.11 4.60
C LEU A 101 7.68 9.00 6.14
N GLU A 102 8.24 9.98 6.85
CA GLU A 102 8.10 10.09 8.31
C GLU A 102 6.64 10.35 8.69
N GLU A 103 5.97 11.28 7.99
CA GLU A 103 4.54 11.53 8.18
C GLU A 103 3.65 10.33 7.88
N LEU A 104 4.00 9.54 6.86
CA LEU A 104 3.34 8.28 6.50
C LEU A 104 3.72 7.11 7.42
N GLN A 105 4.58 7.33 8.43
CA GLN A 105 5.09 6.29 9.33
C GLN A 105 5.84 5.17 8.60
N LEU A 106 6.39 5.45 7.42
CA LEU A 106 7.21 4.53 6.62
C LEU A 106 8.71 4.68 6.91
N TRP A 107 9.09 5.78 7.54
CA TRP A 107 10.45 6.04 8.01
C TRP A 107 10.42 6.55 9.47
N PRO A 108 11.29 6.05 10.37
CA PRO A 108 12.23 4.94 10.18
C PRO A 108 11.51 3.61 9.85
N VAL A 109 12.24 2.60 9.32
CA VAL A 109 11.63 1.39 8.72
C VAL A 109 10.77 0.58 9.71
N ASP A 110 11.08 0.70 10.99
CA ASP A 110 10.42 0.09 12.14
C ASP A 110 9.26 0.93 12.70
N ALA A 111 9.03 2.14 12.19
CA ALA A 111 7.90 2.98 12.57
C ALA A 111 6.59 2.22 12.37
N MET A 112 5.73 2.24 13.38
CA MET A 112 4.42 1.59 13.37
C MET A 112 3.33 2.62 13.14
N ILE A 113 2.20 2.20 12.56
CA ILE A 113 1.04 3.08 12.47
C ILE A 113 0.51 3.31 13.90
N PRO A 114 0.37 4.57 14.38
CA PRO A 114 -0.14 4.84 15.71
C PRO A 114 -1.59 4.39 15.88
N ASP A 115 -1.97 3.98 17.08
CA ASP A 115 -3.35 3.56 17.38
C ASP A 115 -4.33 4.73 17.19
N GLU A 116 -3.85 5.96 17.33
CA GLU A 116 -4.63 7.17 17.11
C GLU A 116 -5.09 7.31 15.66
N TRP A 117 -4.37 6.73 14.71
CA TRP A 117 -4.78 6.70 13.29
C TRP A 117 -5.96 5.77 13.05
N LEU A 118 -6.27 4.87 14.00
CA LEU A 118 -7.24 3.78 13.84
C LEU A 118 -8.47 3.97 14.74
N LYS A 119 -8.76 5.21 15.16
CA LYS A 119 -9.86 5.53 16.06
C LYS A 119 -11.23 5.30 15.43
N ASP A 120 -11.42 5.73 14.19
CA ASP A 120 -12.69 5.62 13.47
C ASP A 120 -12.75 4.37 12.58
N MET A 121 -13.95 4.05 12.10
CA MET A 121 -14.18 2.85 11.30
C MET A 121 -13.64 2.98 9.86
N GLU A 122 -13.61 4.18 9.29
CA GLU A 122 -13.14 4.42 7.93
C GLU A 122 -11.63 4.20 7.85
N SER A 123 -10.86 4.74 8.79
CA SER A 123 -9.42 4.53 8.89
C SER A 123 -9.05 3.06 9.07
N ARG A 124 -9.82 2.30 9.87
CA ARG A 124 -9.62 0.84 10.01
C ARG A 124 -9.88 0.08 8.70
N ARG A 125 -10.92 0.48 7.95
CA ARG A 125 -11.20 -0.09 6.61
C ARG A 125 -10.09 0.28 5.62
N ALA A 126 -9.61 1.52 5.66
CA ALA A 126 -8.53 2.00 4.82
C ALA A 126 -7.21 1.30 5.11
N PHE A 127 -6.91 1.03 6.39
CA PHE A 127 -5.78 0.22 6.82
C PHE A 127 -5.81 -1.17 6.17
N LEU A 128 -6.91 -1.91 6.32
CA LEU A 128 -7.04 -3.26 5.76
C LEU A 128 -7.05 -3.25 4.22
N ARG A 129 -7.68 -2.23 3.61
CA ARG A 129 -7.64 -2.02 2.15
C ARG A 129 -6.21 -1.83 1.68
N GLY A 130 -5.44 -0.93 2.29
CA GLY A 130 -4.04 -0.71 1.95
C GLY A 130 -3.20 -1.98 2.11
N ALA A 131 -3.37 -2.69 3.23
CA ALA A 131 -2.69 -3.96 3.48
C ALA A 131 -3.00 -5.02 2.41
N PHE A 132 -4.26 -5.13 2.00
CA PHE A 132 -4.72 -6.08 0.99
C PHE A 132 -4.23 -5.70 -0.43
N LEU A 133 -4.28 -4.42 -0.79
CA LEU A 133 -3.79 -3.93 -2.09
C LEU A 133 -2.29 -4.20 -2.25
N GLY A 134 -1.51 -4.02 -1.18
CA GLY A 134 -0.07 -4.28 -1.16
C GLY A 134 0.26 -5.75 -1.41
N CYS A 135 -0.11 -6.64 -0.47
CA CYS A 135 0.26 -8.07 -0.52
C CYS A 135 -0.84 -9.02 -0.04
N GLY A 136 -2.12 -8.65 -0.17
CA GLY A 136 -3.25 -9.54 0.12
C GLY A 136 -3.68 -10.40 -1.07
N SER A 137 -4.31 -11.53 -0.77
CA SER A 137 -4.94 -12.42 -1.75
C SER A 137 -6.21 -13.03 -1.17
N VAL A 138 -7.19 -13.32 -2.03
CA VAL A 138 -8.45 -13.92 -1.63
C VAL A 138 -8.92 -14.90 -2.72
N ASN A 139 -9.44 -16.04 -2.28
CA ASN A 139 -10.03 -17.03 -3.15
C ASN A 139 -11.46 -16.66 -3.55
N LYS A 140 -11.93 -17.27 -4.64
CA LYS A 140 -13.35 -17.17 -5.00
C LYS A 140 -14.20 -17.77 -3.89
N PRO A 141 -15.32 -17.17 -3.51
CA PRO A 141 -16.23 -17.76 -2.52
C PRO A 141 -16.82 -19.11 -2.96
N GLN A 142 -16.78 -19.45 -4.25
CA GLN A 142 -17.20 -20.76 -4.76
C GLN A 142 -16.15 -21.87 -4.54
N SER A 143 -14.97 -21.51 -4.03
CA SER A 143 -13.89 -22.43 -3.65
C SER A 143 -13.66 -22.34 -2.13
N ASP A 144 -12.58 -22.95 -1.63
CA ASP A 144 -12.22 -22.85 -0.22
C ASP A 144 -12.07 -21.40 0.23
N TYR A 145 -12.71 -21.09 1.37
CA TYR A 145 -12.67 -19.77 1.98
C TYR A 145 -11.27 -19.46 2.47
N HIS A 146 -10.58 -18.58 1.75
CA HIS A 146 -9.22 -18.20 2.05
C HIS A 146 -9.00 -16.73 1.78
N LEU A 147 -8.55 -16.00 2.79
CA LEU A 147 -8.07 -14.63 2.74
C LEU A 147 -6.72 -14.60 3.43
N GLU A 148 -5.72 -14.04 2.77
CA GLU A 148 -4.36 -13.96 3.31
C GLU A 148 -3.76 -12.57 3.12
N PHE A 149 -2.83 -12.23 4.02
CA PHE A 149 -1.96 -11.06 3.96
C PHE A 149 -0.52 -11.54 4.14
N MET A 150 0.34 -11.28 3.16
CA MET A 150 1.73 -11.73 3.20
C MET A 150 2.65 -10.58 3.64
N THR A 151 3.40 -10.77 4.72
CA THR A 151 4.42 -9.82 5.19
C THR A 151 5.54 -10.53 5.93
N THR A 152 6.77 -10.01 5.82
CA THR A 152 7.94 -10.50 6.57
C THR A 152 8.13 -9.75 7.90
N LYS A 153 7.33 -8.71 8.16
CA LYS A 153 7.43 -7.87 9.35
C LYS A 153 6.43 -8.35 10.41
N GLU A 154 6.91 -9.10 11.39
CA GLU A 154 6.08 -9.67 12.47
C GLU A 154 5.25 -8.60 13.20
N ASN A 155 5.85 -7.46 13.55
CA ASN A 155 5.15 -6.36 14.21
C ASN A 155 3.96 -5.85 13.39
N PHE A 156 4.12 -5.76 12.06
CA PHE A 156 3.03 -5.33 11.20
C PHE A 156 1.97 -6.42 11.01
N ALA A 157 2.36 -7.70 10.95
CA ALA A 157 1.41 -8.82 10.95
C ALA A 157 0.54 -8.78 12.22
N ASN A 158 1.14 -8.57 13.39
CA ASN A 158 0.43 -8.41 14.65
C ASN A 158 -0.53 -7.22 14.64
N GLN A 159 -0.14 -6.11 14.02
CA GLN A 159 -1.01 -4.95 13.85
C GLN A 159 -2.21 -5.25 12.93
N ILE A 160 -2.00 -5.98 11.82
CA ILE A 160 -3.10 -6.44 10.96
C ILE A 160 -4.07 -7.32 11.74
N ILE A 161 -3.58 -8.31 12.50
CA ILE A 161 -4.42 -9.19 13.34
C ILE A 161 -5.24 -8.35 14.33
N ARG A 162 -4.61 -7.36 14.98
CA ARG A 162 -5.30 -6.48 15.93
C ARG A 162 -6.43 -5.71 15.25
N VAL A 163 -6.19 -5.14 14.06
CA VAL A 163 -7.22 -4.41 13.31
C VAL A 163 -8.35 -5.33 12.86
N LEU A 164 -8.05 -6.55 12.39
CA LEU A 164 -9.06 -7.55 12.04
C LEU A 164 -9.98 -7.86 13.23
N LYS A 165 -9.40 -8.07 14.42
CA LYS A 165 -10.16 -8.31 15.66
C LYS A 165 -11.10 -7.16 16.03
N MET A 166 -10.81 -5.92 15.62
CA MET A 166 -11.73 -4.79 15.83
C MET A 166 -13.03 -4.93 15.02
N PHE A 167 -13.03 -5.73 13.96
CA PHE A 167 -14.22 -6.09 13.18
C PHE A 167 -14.92 -7.37 13.69
N ARG A 168 -14.44 -7.94 14.81
CA ARG A 168 -14.88 -9.25 15.33
C ARG A 168 -14.64 -10.41 14.35
N LEU A 169 -13.58 -10.28 13.56
CA LEU A 169 -13.02 -11.32 12.69
C LEU A 169 -11.89 -12.05 13.41
#